data_AF-A0A7C3C494-F1
#
_entry.id   AF-A0A7C3C494-F1
#
_cell.length_a   1.000
_cell.length_b   1.000
_cell.length_c   1.000
_cell.angle_alpha   90.00
_cell.angle_beta   90.00
_cell.angle_gamma   90.00
#
_symmetry.space_group_name_H-M   'P 1'
#
loop_
_entity.id
_entity.type
_entity.pdbx_description
1 polymer ?
#
loop_
_entity_poly.entity_id
_entity_poly.type
_entity_poly.pdbx_seq_one_letter_code
_entity_poly.pdbx_strand_id
1 'polypeptide(L)'
;MPETTFLDANELVLNMGPQHPSTHGVLRVVLKLDGEKILGAECVIGYLHRGVEKIGENRTYQMFAPYVDRMDYVAAVSNALGYCLAVEKLLGVQAPPRAQTVRVILTEL
;
A
#
# COMPACT_ATOMS: atom_id res chain seq x y z
N MET A 1 -7.26 -24.17 -37.08
CA MET A 1 -5.80 -24.24 -36.86
C MET A 1 -5.45 -23.05 -35.99
N PRO A 2 -4.76 -23.21 -34.85
CA PRO A 2 -4.34 -22.03 -34.09
C PRO A 2 -3.29 -21.30 -34.93
N GLU A 3 -3.48 -20.00 -35.13
CA GLU A 3 -2.53 -19.14 -35.83
C GLU A 3 -1.20 -19.17 -35.07
N THR A 4 -0.17 -19.67 -35.73
CA THR A 4 1.21 -19.62 -35.23
C THR A 4 1.60 -18.17 -34.99
N THR A 5 1.72 -17.79 -33.72
CA THR A 5 2.36 -16.53 -33.32
C THR A 5 3.79 -16.50 -33.87
N PHE A 6 4.26 -15.32 -34.26
CA PHE A 6 5.54 -15.05 -34.95
C PHE A 6 6.80 -15.58 -34.23
N LEU A 7 6.68 -16.18 -33.03
CA LEU A 7 7.78 -16.63 -32.18
C LEU A 7 7.74 -18.13 -31.80
N ASP A 8 6.85 -18.95 -32.35
CA ASP A 8 6.69 -20.39 -32.01
C ASP A 8 6.51 -20.70 -30.49
N ALA A 9 6.34 -19.68 -29.66
CA ALA A 9 6.12 -19.78 -28.23
C ALA A 9 4.63 -19.58 -27.94
N ASN A 10 3.95 -20.65 -27.54
CA ASN A 10 2.55 -20.60 -27.11
C ASN A 10 2.36 -19.76 -25.84
N GLU A 11 3.44 -19.47 -25.10
CA GLU A 11 3.39 -18.71 -23.83
C GLU A 11 4.64 -17.82 -23.67
N LEU A 12 4.43 -16.53 -23.43
CA LEU A 12 5.48 -15.54 -23.10
C LEU A 12 5.43 -15.20 -21.61
N VAL A 13 6.59 -15.20 -20.95
CA VAL A 13 6.73 -14.67 -19.59
C VAL A 13 7.37 -13.29 -19.65
N LEU A 14 6.60 -12.25 -19.31
CA LEU A 14 7.02 -10.86 -19.29
C LEU A 14 7.21 -10.38 -17.85
N ASN A 15 8.38 -9.79 -17.56
CA ASN A 15 8.66 -9.18 -16.28
C ASN A 15 8.41 -7.67 -16.34
N MET A 16 7.30 -7.22 -15.74
CA MET A 16 6.95 -5.81 -15.65
C MET A 16 7.37 -5.23 -14.30
N GLY A 17 8.39 -4.38 -14.29
CA GLY A 17 8.94 -3.75 -13.07
C GLY A 17 10.29 -4.35 -12.62
N PRO A 18 10.83 -3.94 -11.46
CA PRO A 18 10.24 -3.00 -10.49
C PRO A 18 10.26 -1.55 -10.98
N GLN A 19 11.07 -1.25 -12.00
CA GLN A 19 11.08 0.04 -12.68
C GLN A 19 9.95 0.09 -13.71
N HIS A 20 8.76 0.47 -13.27
CA HIS A 20 7.65 0.84 -14.14
C HIS A 20 7.31 2.33 -13.94
N PRO A 21 6.86 3.05 -14.98
CA PRO A 21 6.40 4.44 -14.83
C PRO A 21 5.00 4.45 -14.20
N SER A 22 4.93 4.38 -12.87
CA SER A 22 3.67 4.39 -12.10
C SER A 22 3.79 5.26 -10.86
N THR A 23 2.65 5.82 -10.43
CA THR A 23 2.52 6.65 -9.22
C THR A 23 2.16 5.84 -7.97
N HIS A 24 1.89 4.54 -8.11
CA HIS A 24 1.38 3.66 -7.04
C HIS A 24 2.48 2.97 -6.21
N GLY A 25 3.71 3.49 -6.24
CA GLY A 25 4.86 2.92 -5.54
C GLY A 25 5.66 1.94 -6.40
N VAL A 26 6.35 0.97 -5.79
CA VAL A 26 7.20 0.01 -6.49
C VAL A 26 6.54 -1.36 -6.50
N LEU A 27 6.25 -1.86 -7.69
CA LEU A 27 5.60 -3.14 -7.91
C LEU A 27 6.30 -3.87 -9.06
N ARG A 28 6.45 -5.18 -8.91
CA ARG A 28 6.86 -6.06 -10.00
C ARG A 28 5.74 -7.06 -10.25
N VAL A 29 5.34 -7.22 -11.52
CA VAL A 29 4.34 -8.19 -11.94
C VAL A 29 4.98 -9.10 -12.99
N VAL A 30 5.01 -10.40 -12.70
CA VAL A 30 5.43 -11.42 -13.67
C VAL A 30 4.18 -11.90 -14.40
N LEU A 31 4.08 -11.54 -15.69
CA LEU A 31 2.93 -11.79 -16.53
C LEU A 31 3.17 -13.01 -17.41
N LYS A 32 2.18 -13.91 -17.49
CA LYS A 32 2.14 -15.01 -18.44
C LYS A 32 1.13 -14.67 -19.53
N LEU A 33 1.58 -14.65 -20.78
CA LEU A 33 0.84 -14.13 -21.93
C LEU A 33 0.71 -15.18 -23.03
N ASP A 34 -0.45 -15.23 -23.68
CA ASP A 34 -0.68 -15.86 -24.99
C ASP A 34 -1.10 -14.75 -25.95
N GLY A 35 -0.14 -14.25 -26.74
CA GLY A 35 -0.29 -13.03 -27.52
C GLY A 35 -0.67 -11.84 -26.62
N GLU A 36 -1.83 -11.24 -26.88
CA GLU A 36 -2.38 -10.09 -26.12
C GLU A 36 -3.23 -10.52 -24.90
N LYS A 37 -3.41 -11.83 -24.68
CA LYS A 37 -4.21 -12.34 -23.56
C LYS A 37 -3.32 -12.66 -22.35
N ILE A 38 -3.72 -12.16 -21.19
CA ILE A 38 -3.11 -12.52 -19.90
C ILE A 38 -3.66 -13.87 -19.45
N LEU A 39 -2.79 -14.87 -19.33
CA LEU A 39 -3.11 -16.18 -18.77
C LEU A 39 -2.88 -16.22 -17.25
N GLY A 40 -1.98 -15.39 -16.74
CA GLY A 40 -1.68 -15.31 -15.31
C GLY A 40 -0.80 -14.12 -14.96
N ALA A 41 -0.84 -13.71 -13.70
CA ALA A 41 -0.03 -12.63 -13.15
C ALA A 41 0.41 -12.97 -11.72
N GLU A 42 1.69 -12.87 -11.45
CA GLU A 42 2.25 -12.96 -10.09
C GLU A 42 2.74 -11.58 -9.65
N CYS A 43 2.15 -11.05 -8.57
CA CYS A 43 2.54 -9.77 -7.98
C CYS A 43 3.65 -9.99 -6.95
N VAL A 44 4.86 -9.55 -7.28
CA VAL A 44 5.99 -9.50 -6.35
C VAL A 44 5.97 -8.16 -5.62
N ILE A 45 5.55 -8.19 -4.36
CA ILE A 45 5.45 -7.02 -3.48
C ILE A 45 6.58 -7.00 -2.43
N GLY A 46 6.64 -5.94 -1.63
CA GLY A 46 7.55 -5.84 -0.49
C GLY A 46 8.86 -5.09 -0.76
N TYR A 47 9.06 -4.54 -1.97
CA TYR A 47 10.19 -3.67 -2.30
C TYR A 47 10.31 -2.44 -1.38
N LEU A 48 9.20 -2.00 -0.77
CA LEU A 48 9.16 -0.92 0.21
C LEU A 48 8.81 -1.40 1.62
N HIS A 49 9.09 -2.67 1.95
CA HIS A 49 8.92 -3.16 3.31
C HIS A 49 9.99 -2.54 4.22
N ARG A 50 9.56 -1.71 5.18
CA ARG A 50 10.46 -0.94 6.07
C ARG A 50 10.49 -1.46 7.51
N GLY A 51 9.81 -2.56 7.81
CA GLY A 51 9.73 -3.10 9.18
C GLY A 51 9.04 -2.15 10.18
N VAL A 52 8.00 -1.43 9.74
CA VAL A 52 7.31 -0.40 10.54
C VAL A 52 6.76 -0.98 11.86
N GLU A 53 6.24 -2.20 11.83
CA GLU A 53 5.76 -2.92 13.02
C GLU A 53 6.88 -3.10 14.05
N LYS A 54 8.07 -3.52 13.59
CA LYS A 54 9.25 -3.72 14.46
C LYS A 54 9.79 -2.41 15.04
N ILE A 55 9.70 -1.33 14.26
CA ILE A 55 10.02 0.02 14.74
C ILE A 55 9.05 0.43 15.86
N GLY A 56 7.76 0.10 15.70
CA GLY A 56 6.71 0.39 16.68
C GLY A 56 6.97 -0.23 18.06
N GLU A 57 7.56 -1.43 18.12
CA GLU A 57 7.92 -2.07 19.40
C GLU A 57 8.91 -1.25 20.24
N ASN A 58 9.72 -0.39 19.60
CA ASN A 58 10.80 0.37 20.25
C ASN A 58 10.50 1.88 20.32
N ARG A 59 9.24 2.29 20.17
CA ARG A 59 8.82 3.70 20.19
C ARG A 59 7.63 3.89 21.13
N THR A 60 7.60 5.03 21.81
CA THR A 60 6.39 5.44 22.54
C THR A 60 5.28 5.80 21.54
N TYR A 61 4.02 5.80 22.00
CA TYR A 61 2.89 6.08 21.12
C TYR A 61 3.00 7.42 20.38
N GLN A 62 3.54 8.45 21.03
CA GLN A 62 3.76 9.76 20.41
C GLN A 62 4.89 9.74 19.39
N MET A 63 5.99 9.02 19.68
CA MET A 63 7.12 8.90 18.75
C MET A 63 6.79 8.07 17.51
N PHE A 64 5.83 7.14 17.62
CA PHE A 64 5.42 6.30 16.51
C PHE A 64 4.42 6.99 15.55
N ALA A 65 3.69 8.01 16.00
CA ALA A 65 2.67 8.69 15.19
C ALA A 65 3.16 9.13 13.79
N PRO A 66 4.36 9.74 13.61
CA PRO A 66 4.83 10.15 12.27
C PRO A 66 5.16 8.98 11.33
N TYR A 67 5.31 7.75 11.84
CA TYR A 67 5.49 6.57 11.00
C TYR A 67 4.18 6.11 10.36
N VAL A 68 3.06 6.35 11.05
CA VAL A 68 1.72 5.99 10.56
C VAL A 68 1.39 6.80 9.31
N ASP A 69 1.64 8.11 9.32
CA ASP A 69 1.45 8.99 8.17
C ASP A 69 2.20 8.54 6.90
N ARG A 70 3.24 7.72 7.06
CA ARG A 70 4.05 7.21 5.94
C ARG A 70 3.61 5.85 5.44
N MET A 71 2.67 5.17 6.11
CA MET A 71 2.16 3.87 5.65
C MET A 71 1.19 4.05 4.50
N ASP A 72 0.39 5.12 4.52
CA ASP A 72 -0.38 5.61 3.37
C ASP A 72 0.09 7.03 3.05
N TYR A 73 0.87 7.14 1.98
CA TYR A 73 1.45 8.42 1.56
C TYR A 73 0.44 9.33 0.84
N VAL A 74 -0.73 8.80 0.46
CA VAL A 74 -1.79 9.57 -0.21
C VAL A 74 -2.79 10.08 0.82
N ALA A 75 -3.21 9.23 1.76
CA ALA A 75 -4.22 9.55 2.77
C ALA A 75 -3.64 9.52 4.21
N ALA A 76 -2.56 10.29 4.42
CA ALA A 76 -1.84 10.32 5.69
C ALA A 76 -2.74 10.61 6.91
N VAL A 77 -3.65 11.58 6.79
CA VAL A 77 -4.53 11.99 7.90
C VAL A 77 -5.52 10.90 8.29
N SER A 78 -6.13 10.23 7.31
CA SER A 78 -7.08 9.14 7.55
C SER A 78 -6.38 7.96 8.21
N ASN A 79 -5.15 7.67 7.81
CA ASN A 79 -4.36 6.62 8.44
C ASN A 79 -3.95 6.99 9.88
N ALA A 80 -3.54 8.24 10.11
CA ALA A 80 -3.21 8.77 11.44
C ALA A 80 -4.42 8.73 12.39
N LEU A 81 -5.63 8.99 11.88
CA LEU A 81 -6.86 8.91 12.65
C LEU A 81 -7.09 7.49 13.18
N GLY A 82 -6.90 6.46 12.34
CA GLY A 82 -7.02 5.06 12.75
C GLY A 82 -6.09 4.72 13.94
N TYR A 83 -4.85 5.20 13.89
CA TYR A 83 -3.90 5.04 14.99
C TYR A 83 -4.32 5.79 16.27
N CYS A 84 -4.74 7.04 16.14
CA CYS A 84 -5.23 7.83 17.28
C CYS A 84 -6.41 7.13 17.97
N LEU A 85 -7.39 6.66 17.20
CA LEU A 85 -8.57 5.96 17.73
C LEU A 85 -8.19 4.67 18.45
N ALA A 86 -7.20 3.92 17.96
CA ALA A 86 -6.72 2.71 18.62
C ALA A 86 -6.07 3.02 19.99
N VAL A 87 -5.21 4.04 20.05
CA VAL A 87 -4.56 4.47 21.29
C VAL A 87 -5.57 5.06 22.29
N GLU A 88 -6.51 5.89 21.82
CA GLU A 88 -7.57 6.47 22.66
C GLU A 88 -8.48 5.40 23.27
N LYS A 89 -8.87 4.41 22.46
CA LYS A 89 -9.65 3.26 22.92
C LYS A 89 -8.90 2.43 23.96
N LEU A 90 -7.60 2.23 23.79
CA LEU A 90 -6.76 1.53 24.77
C LEU A 90 -6.68 2.27 26.11
N LEU A 91 -6.61 3.61 26.07
CA LEU A 91 -6.49 4.45 27.26
C LEU A 91 -7.85 4.81 27.90
N GLY A 92 -8.97 4.50 27.24
CA GLY A 92 -10.30 4.85 27.72
C GLY A 92 -10.59 6.36 27.72
N VAL A 93 -9.94 7.12 26.83
CA VAL A 93 -10.09 8.58 26.74
C VAL A 93 -10.91 8.97 25.52
N GLN A 94 -11.61 10.11 25.61
CA GLN A 94 -12.39 10.67 24.51
C GLN A 94 -11.87 12.06 24.15
N ALA A 95 -11.59 12.27 22.86
CA ALA A 95 -11.24 13.60 22.35
C ALA A 95 -12.43 14.57 22.47
N PRO A 96 -12.20 15.88 22.69
CA PRO A 96 -13.28 16.86 22.82
C PRO A 96 -14.11 16.97 21.52
N PRO A 97 -15.39 17.38 21.58
CA PRO A 97 -16.28 17.44 20.40
C PRO A 97 -15.68 18.21 19.22
N ARG A 98 -15.02 19.36 19.49
CA ARG A 98 -14.31 20.15 18.47
C ARG A 98 -13.24 19.32 17.75
N ALA A 99 -12.45 18.54 18.48
CA ALA A 99 -11.39 17.72 17.88
C ALA A 99 -11.99 16.59 17.03
N GLN A 100 -13.11 15.99 17.46
CA GLN A 100 -13.82 14.99 16.67
C GLN A 100 -14.33 15.57 15.34
N THR A 101 -14.93 16.77 15.36
CA THR A 101 -15.37 17.45 14.14
C THR A 101 -14.21 17.79 13.21
N VAL A 102 -13.11 18.32 13.75
CA VAL A 102 -11.91 18.64 12.95
C VAL A 102 -11.32 17.37 12.31
N ARG A 103 -11.30 16.24 13.02
CA ARG A 103 -10.86 14.95 12.46
C ARG A 103 -11.68 14.58 11.23
N VAL A 104 -13.01 14.63 11.32
CA VAL A 104 -13.90 14.33 10.19
C VAL A 104 -13.65 15.27 9.03
N ILE A 105 -13.57 16.58 9.28
CA ILE A 105 -13.29 17.55 8.20
C ILE A 105 -11.98 17.20 7.50
N LEU A 106 -10.90 16.95 8.24
CA LEU A 106 -9.59 16.68 7.65
C LEU A 106 -9.51 15.33 6.92
N THR A 107 -10.30 14.33 7.29
CA THR A 107 -10.32 13.02 6.61
C THR A 107 -11.17 13.00 5.34
N GLU A 108 -12.07 13.98 5.16
CA GLU A 108 -12.95 14.11 4.00
C GLU A 108 -12.42 15.11 2.94
N LEU A 109 -11.29 15.77 3.20
CA LEU A 109 -10.58 16.64 2.22
C LEU A 109 -9.81 15.81 1.19
#